data_AF-X0TNK5-F1
#
_entry.id   AF-X0TNK5-F1
#
_cell.length_a   1.000
_cell.length_b   1.000
_cell.length_c   1.000
_cell.angle_alpha   90.00
_cell.angle_beta   90.00
_cell.angle_gamma   90.00
#
_symmetry.space_group_name_H-M   'P 1'
#
loop_
_entity.id
_entity.type
_entity.pdbx_description
1 polymer ?
#
loop_
_entity_poly.entity_id
_entity_poly.type
_entity_poly.pdbx_seq_one_letter_code
_entity_poly.pdbx_strand_id
1 'polypeptide(L)'
;TIHDMEFAMIGKTTESVAKYIQVGQFGLWKETGRVNDAAKFAYEHGLGLGESIGKMIHDNPDEFPHGDISLLAAGYRLGIPITVHVGIGQDIVHEHPNFDGAAYGAASYRDFLTFVNCVENLEGGVMLNVGTAVMGPEVYLKALAMARNVAMQEKRVIKHFTTGVLDIVDLGENPGKEAPKTDAVYYFRPFKTVLVRTVADGGESFYVKGNHRATVSNLHRLILENLQV
;
A
#
# COMPACT_ATOMS: atom_id res chain seq x y z
N THR A 1 -0.08 3.95 -7.14
CA THR A 1 0.67 3.58 -8.35
C THR A 1 0.47 4.59 -9.46
N ILE A 2 -0.71 4.66 -10.09
CA ILE A 2 -0.95 5.56 -11.24
C ILE A 2 -0.72 7.03 -10.89
N HIS A 3 -1.35 7.54 -9.82
CA HIS A 3 -1.17 8.94 -9.42
C HIS A 3 0.28 9.29 -9.05
N ASP A 4 1.05 8.35 -8.49
CA ASP A 4 2.47 8.58 -8.18
C ASP A 4 3.29 8.76 -9.47
N MET A 5 2.98 7.97 -10.51
CA MET A 5 3.56 8.11 -11.84
C MET A 5 3.10 9.40 -12.54
N GLU A 6 1.82 9.79 -12.42
CA GLU A 6 1.34 11.08 -12.95
C GLU A 6 2.06 12.25 -12.27
N PHE A 7 2.22 12.21 -10.94
CA PHE A 7 3.00 13.21 -10.22
C PHE A 7 4.43 13.28 -10.75
N ALA A 8 5.09 12.15 -10.95
CA ALA A 8 6.45 12.10 -11.50
C ALA A 8 6.56 12.70 -12.91
N MET A 9 5.53 12.48 -13.74
CA MET A 9 5.53 12.86 -15.16
C MET A 9 5.12 14.31 -15.39
N ILE A 10 4.12 14.81 -14.66
CA ILE A 10 3.49 16.12 -14.91
C ILE A 10 3.21 16.97 -13.66
N GLY A 11 3.62 16.51 -12.47
CA GLY A 11 3.51 17.27 -11.21
C GLY A 11 2.08 17.38 -10.64
N LYS A 12 1.11 16.67 -11.21
CA LYS A 12 -0.31 16.69 -10.80
C LYS A 12 -1.02 15.41 -11.23
N THR A 13 -2.20 15.15 -10.66
CA THR A 13 -3.13 14.11 -11.16
C THR A 13 -4.09 14.71 -12.19
N THR A 14 -4.59 13.91 -13.15
CA THR A 14 -5.38 14.43 -14.29
C THR A 14 -6.84 14.01 -14.36
N GLU A 15 -7.39 13.45 -13.28
CA GLU A 15 -8.66 12.73 -13.38
C GLU A 15 -9.91 13.57 -13.09
N SER A 16 -10.87 13.56 -14.03
CA SER A 16 -12.26 13.99 -13.81
C SER A 16 -13.21 12.82 -14.08
N VAL A 17 -13.39 11.97 -13.07
CA VAL A 17 -14.15 10.71 -13.15
C VAL A 17 -15.55 10.90 -13.78
N ALA A 18 -16.31 11.87 -13.28
CA ALA A 18 -17.69 12.09 -13.69
C ALA A 18 -17.85 12.42 -15.19
N LYS A 19 -16.86 13.09 -15.78
CA LYS A 19 -16.89 13.48 -17.20
C LYS A 19 -16.56 12.30 -18.11
N TYR A 20 -15.52 11.52 -17.80
CA TYR A 20 -14.98 10.51 -18.71
C TYR A 20 -15.77 9.19 -18.71
N ILE A 21 -16.47 8.86 -17.61
CA ILE A 21 -17.35 7.68 -17.57
C ILE A 21 -18.49 7.82 -18.58
N GLN A 22 -19.09 9.01 -18.72
CA GLN A 22 -20.24 9.22 -19.62
C GLN A 22 -19.91 8.96 -21.09
N VAL A 23 -18.64 9.12 -21.48
CA VAL A 23 -18.18 8.95 -22.86
C VAL A 23 -17.34 7.67 -23.05
N GLY A 24 -17.24 6.80 -22.04
CA GLY A 24 -16.51 5.54 -22.12
C GLY A 24 -15.00 5.69 -22.30
N GLN A 25 -14.41 6.77 -21.77
CA GLN A 25 -12.97 7.07 -21.90
C GLN A 25 -12.24 7.14 -20.55
N PHE A 26 -12.92 6.76 -19.48
CA PHE A 26 -12.36 6.81 -18.14
C PHE A 26 -11.27 5.75 -17.99
N GLY A 27 -10.00 6.20 -18.03
CA GLY A 27 -8.85 5.34 -17.85
C GLY A 27 -7.94 5.16 -19.07
N LEU A 28 -8.40 5.54 -20.26
CA LEU A 28 -7.78 5.21 -21.54
C LEU A 28 -6.62 6.13 -21.99
N TRP A 29 -5.92 6.77 -21.05
CA TRP A 29 -4.79 7.66 -21.35
C TRP A 29 -3.53 6.88 -21.72
N LYS A 30 -2.96 7.12 -22.92
CA LYS A 30 -1.79 6.36 -23.40
C LYS A 30 -0.60 6.41 -22.43
N GLU A 31 -0.43 7.54 -21.75
CA GLU A 31 0.64 7.80 -20.80
C GLU A 31 0.57 6.89 -19.57
N THR A 32 -0.64 6.53 -19.12
CA THR A 32 -0.81 5.61 -17.99
C THR A 32 -0.54 4.15 -18.37
N GLY A 33 -0.59 3.82 -19.66
CA GLY A 33 -0.23 2.51 -20.21
C GLY A 33 1.22 2.08 -19.92
N ARG A 34 2.10 3.01 -19.54
CA ARG A 34 3.49 2.73 -19.12
C ARG A 34 3.59 1.87 -17.86
N VAL A 35 2.57 1.88 -17.00
CA VAL A 35 2.52 0.95 -15.85
C VAL A 35 2.48 -0.50 -16.33
N ASN A 36 1.79 -0.78 -17.44
CA ASN A 36 1.75 -2.13 -18.01
C ASN A 36 3.11 -2.55 -18.58
N ASP A 37 3.85 -1.61 -19.18
CA ASP A 37 5.21 -1.88 -19.67
C ASP A 37 6.17 -2.16 -18.51
N ALA A 38 6.02 -1.43 -17.40
CA ALA A 38 6.74 -1.73 -16.16
C ALA A 38 6.37 -3.10 -15.60
N ALA A 39 5.11 -3.54 -15.66
CA ALA A 39 4.72 -4.88 -15.22
C ALA A 39 5.38 -5.98 -16.07
N LYS A 40 5.46 -5.80 -17.40
CA LYS A 40 6.18 -6.73 -18.29
C LYS A 40 7.67 -6.76 -18.00
N PHE A 41 8.29 -5.59 -17.83
CA PHE A 41 9.69 -5.49 -17.44
C PHE A 41 9.96 -6.20 -16.11
N ALA A 42 9.09 -5.99 -15.11
CA ALA A 42 9.18 -6.64 -13.80
C ALA A 42 9.13 -8.18 -13.94
N TYR A 43 8.24 -8.68 -14.78
CA TYR A 43 8.11 -10.11 -15.03
C TYR A 43 9.37 -10.71 -15.67
N GLU A 44 9.92 -10.06 -16.69
CA GLU A 44 11.13 -10.51 -17.40
C GLU A 44 12.39 -10.48 -16.51
N HIS A 45 12.46 -9.52 -15.59
CA HIS A 45 13.66 -9.28 -14.77
C HIS A 45 13.52 -9.78 -13.32
N GLY A 46 12.39 -10.39 -12.96
CA GLY A 46 12.14 -10.89 -11.61
C GLY A 46 12.13 -9.76 -10.58
N LEU A 47 11.40 -8.67 -10.84
CA LEU A 47 11.19 -7.55 -9.94
C LEU A 47 9.75 -7.50 -9.41
N GLY A 48 9.56 -6.78 -8.31
CA GLY A 48 8.23 -6.34 -7.88
C GLY A 48 7.69 -5.24 -8.81
N LEU A 49 6.38 -5.04 -8.84
CA LEU A 49 5.77 -3.98 -9.67
C LEU A 49 6.18 -2.60 -9.14
N GLY A 50 6.16 -2.41 -7.81
CA GLY A 50 6.56 -1.13 -7.21
C GLY A 50 8.03 -0.78 -7.48
N GLU A 51 8.93 -1.76 -7.36
CA GLU A 51 10.34 -1.61 -7.70
C GLU A 51 10.55 -1.26 -9.17
N SER A 52 9.86 -1.97 -10.08
CA SER A 52 9.99 -1.74 -11.52
C SER A 52 9.51 -0.36 -11.95
N ILE A 53 8.43 0.15 -11.36
CA ILE A 53 7.95 1.51 -11.66
C ILE A 53 8.90 2.54 -11.05
N GLY A 54 9.38 2.33 -9.83
CA GLY A 54 10.36 3.20 -9.20
C GLY A 54 11.63 3.32 -10.03
N LYS A 55 12.12 2.20 -10.58
CA LYS A 55 13.24 2.15 -11.52
C LYS A 55 12.94 2.93 -12.80
N MET A 56 11.80 2.68 -13.42
CA MET A 56 11.39 3.40 -14.64
C MET A 56 11.38 4.91 -14.44
N ILE A 57 10.84 5.40 -13.32
CA ILE A 57 10.80 6.83 -13.00
C ILE A 57 12.22 7.36 -12.76
N HIS A 58 13.03 6.66 -11.98
CA HIS A 58 14.37 7.09 -11.60
C HIS A 58 15.34 7.16 -12.79
N ASP A 59 15.30 6.18 -13.69
CA ASP A 59 16.25 6.02 -14.78
C ASP A 59 15.92 6.90 -16.01
N ASN A 60 14.74 7.52 -16.06
CA ASN A 60 14.27 8.31 -17.21
C ASN A 60 13.88 9.75 -16.79
N PRO A 61 14.81 10.57 -16.26
CA PRO A 61 14.50 11.90 -15.72
C PRO A 61 13.93 12.88 -16.76
N ASP A 62 14.27 12.72 -18.04
CA ASP A 62 13.72 13.55 -19.12
C ASP A 62 12.21 13.31 -19.33
N GLU A 63 11.74 12.11 -19.01
CA GLU A 63 10.33 11.72 -19.12
C GLU A 63 9.56 11.91 -17.81
N PHE A 64 10.29 11.96 -16.69
CA PHE A 64 9.76 12.16 -15.35
C PHE A 64 10.44 13.36 -14.65
N PRO A 65 10.20 14.60 -15.13
CA PRO A 65 10.87 15.79 -14.61
C PRO A 65 10.53 16.10 -13.14
N HIS A 66 9.52 15.45 -12.58
CA HIS A 66 9.10 15.55 -11.19
C HIS A 66 9.34 14.22 -10.43
N GLY A 67 10.29 13.40 -10.87
CA GLY A 67 10.62 12.13 -10.20
C GLY A 67 11.10 12.29 -8.75
N ASP A 68 11.44 13.50 -8.32
CA ASP A 68 11.83 13.83 -6.95
C ASP A 68 10.67 13.73 -5.93
N ILE A 69 9.42 13.93 -6.37
CA ILE A 69 8.23 13.82 -5.52
C ILE A 69 7.57 12.43 -5.54
N SER A 70 8.04 11.51 -6.40
CA SER A 70 7.51 10.14 -6.47
C SER A 70 7.99 9.29 -5.30
N LEU A 71 7.05 8.65 -4.62
CA LEU A 71 7.36 7.67 -3.58
C LEU A 71 8.05 6.45 -4.20
N LEU A 72 7.56 5.94 -5.34
CA LEU A 72 8.13 4.77 -6.00
C LEU A 72 9.60 5.00 -6.40
N ALA A 73 9.90 6.16 -6.98
CA ALA A 73 11.27 6.54 -7.34
C ALA A 73 12.16 6.74 -6.10
N ALA A 74 11.62 7.32 -5.02
CA ALA A 74 12.34 7.46 -3.77
C ALA A 74 12.67 6.10 -3.13
N GLY A 75 11.71 5.16 -3.14
CA GLY A 75 11.91 3.79 -2.66
C GLY A 75 13.03 3.08 -3.43
N TYR A 76 12.98 3.13 -4.77
CA TYR A 76 14.03 2.56 -5.61
C TYR A 76 15.41 3.17 -5.32
N ARG A 77 15.50 4.52 -5.32
CA ARG A 77 16.75 5.25 -5.08
C ARG A 77 17.38 4.95 -3.72
N LEU A 78 16.55 4.77 -2.68
CA LEU A 78 17.00 4.55 -1.30
C LEU A 78 17.13 3.07 -0.93
N GLY A 79 16.80 2.15 -1.82
CA GLY A 79 16.76 0.72 -1.52
C GLY A 79 15.68 0.35 -0.48
N ILE A 80 14.61 1.14 -0.39
CA ILE A 80 13.48 0.92 0.51
C ILE A 80 12.36 0.25 -0.30
N PRO A 81 11.94 -0.98 0.05
CA PRO A 81 10.90 -1.67 -0.70
C PRO A 81 9.57 -0.90 -0.69
N ILE A 82 9.01 -0.69 -1.87
CA ILE A 82 7.62 -0.26 -2.05
C ILE A 82 6.92 -1.32 -2.89
N THR A 83 5.86 -1.90 -2.33
CA THR A 83 5.15 -3.01 -2.94
C THR A 83 3.80 -2.55 -3.47
N VAL A 84 3.41 -3.05 -4.64
CA VAL A 84 2.10 -2.80 -5.25
C VAL A 84 1.33 -4.11 -5.33
N HIS A 85 0.22 -4.18 -4.60
CA HIS A 85 -0.68 -5.34 -4.61
C HIS A 85 -1.85 -5.05 -5.54
N VAL A 86 -2.06 -5.90 -6.54
CA VAL A 86 -2.96 -5.59 -7.66
C VAL A 86 -4.29 -6.32 -7.51
N GLY A 87 -5.38 -5.56 -7.54
CA GLY A 87 -6.72 -6.07 -7.81
C GLY A 87 -7.01 -6.00 -9.31
N ILE A 88 -7.03 -7.14 -10.00
CA ILE A 88 -7.30 -7.18 -11.44
C ILE A 88 -8.69 -6.59 -11.72
N GLY A 89 -8.74 -5.63 -12.65
CA GLY A 89 -9.93 -4.85 -12.98
C GLY A 89 -10.21 -3.63 -12.10
N GLN A 90 -9.38 -3.34 -11.08
CA GLN A 90 -9.53 -2.12 -10.27
C GLN A 90 -8.78 -0.91 -10.85
N ASP A 91 -7.57 -1.12 -11.34
CA ASP A 91 -6.75 -0.05 -11.91
C ASP A 91 -7.12 0.22 -13.38
N ILE A 92 -7.15 1.50 -13.74
CA ILE A 92 -7.50 1.97 -15.09
C ILE A 92 -6.53 1.51 -16.19
N VAL A 93 -5.38 0.95 -15.83
CA VAL A 93 -4.40 0.45 -16.81
C VAL A 93 -4.75 -0.96 -17.30
N HIS A 94 -5.66 -1.66 -16.62
CA HIS A 94 -6.07 -3.02 -16.98
C HIS A 94 -6.95 -3.10 -18.24
N GLU A 95 -7.58 -2.00 -18.64
CA GLU A 95 -8.39 -1.90 -19.87
C GLU A 95 -7.54 -1.65 -21.13
N HIS A 96 -6.25 -1.39 -20.98
CA HIS A 96 -5.38 -1.06 -22.11
C HIS A 96 -4.99 -2.30 -22.93
N PRO A 97 -4.82 -2.18 -24.26
CA PRO A 97 -4.42 -3.32 -25.10
C PRO A 97 -3.07 -3.94 -24.74
N ASN A 98 -2.17 -3.19 -24.06
CA ASN A 98 -0.88 -3.70 -23.63
C ASN A 98 -0.90 -4.38 -22.25
N PHE A 99 -2.07 -4.53 -21.60
CA PHE A 99 -2.20 -5.25 -20.33
C PHE A 99 -1.83 -6.73 -20.48
N ASP A 100 -1.02 -7.24 -19.55
CA ASP A 100 -0.63 -8.64 -19.46
C ASP A 100 -0.90 -9.16 -18.04
N GLY A 101 -1.96 -9.97 -17.91
CA GLY A 101 -2.38 -10.51 -16.63
C GLY A 101 -1.36 -11.45 -15.99
N ALA A 102 -0.53 -12.14 -16.78
CA ALA A 102 0.52 -13.00 -16.24
C ALA A 102 1.65 -12.15 -15.65
N ALA A 103 2.05 -11.10 -16.37
CA ALA A 103 3.06 -10.17 -15.89
C ALA A 103 2.63 -9.48 -14.58
N TYR A 104 1.40 -8.97 -14.53
CA TYR A 104 0.82 -8.36 -13.34
C TYR A 104 0.70 -9.33 -12.16
N GLY A 105 0.20 -10.54 -12.42
CA GLY A 105 0.07 -11.57 -11.38
C GLY A 105 1.43 -11.94 -10.77
N ALA A 106 2.44 -12.13 -11.62
CA ALA A 106 3.80 -12.44 -11.18
C ALA A 106 4.43 -11.29 -10.39
N ALA A 107 4.40 -10.06 -10.92
CA ALA A 107 5.00 -8.89 -10.28
C ALA A 107 4.31 -8.55 -8.95
N SER A 108 2.97 -8.60 -8.89
CA SER A 108 2.21 -8.36 -7.66
C SER A 108 2.44 -9.45 -6.61
N TYR A 109 2.59 -10.71 -7.01
CA TYR A 109 2.92 -11.79 -6.07
C TYR A 109 4.34 -11.64 -5.52
N ARG A 110 5.28 -11.18 -6.34
CA ARG A 110 6.64 -10.88 -5.89
C ARG A 110 6.67 -9.74 -4.86
N ASP A 111 5.91 -8.68 -5.12
CA ASP A 111 5.67 -7.61 -4.16
C ASP A 111 5.03 -8.13 -2.86
N PHE A 112 4.09 -9.07 -2.94
CA PHE A 112 3.54 -9.74 -1.76
C PHE A 112 4.62 -10.46 -0.94
N LEU A 113 5.50 -11.24 -1.57
CA LEU A 113 6.58 -11.94 -0.88
C LEU A 113 7.61 -10.97 -0.27
N THR A 114 7.95 -9.89 -0.97
CA THR A 114 8.79 -8.81 -0.42
C THR A 114 8.15 -8.20 0.83
N PHE A 115 6.84 -7.94 0.80
CA PHE A 115 6.12 -7.44 1.96
C PHE A 115 6.08 -8.46 3.11
N VAL A 116 5.90 -9.75 2.83
CA VAL A 116 5.98 -10.82 3.84
C VAL A 116 7.34 -10.81 4.54
N ASN A 117 8.43 -10.72 3.77
CA ASN A 117 9.80 -10.62 4.30
C ASN A 117 10.00 -9.38 5.20
N CYS A 118 9.40 -8.23 4.85
CA CYS A 118 9.39 -7.07 5.75
C CYS A 118 8.63 -7.36 7.05
N VAL A 119 7.48 -8.04 6.97
CA VAL A 119 6.66 -8.40 8.15
C VAL A 119 7.34 -9.42 9.06
N GLU A 120 8.30 -10.21 8.58
CA GLU A 120 9.11 -11.09 9.45
C GLU A 120 9.91 -10.30 10.51
N ASN A 121 10.18 -9.02 10.25
CA ASN A 121 10.89 -8.11 11.15
C ASN A 121 9.94 -7.22 11.96
N LEU A 122 8.64 -7.55 12.03
CA LEU A 122 7.64 -6.70 12.68
C LEU A 122 7.69 -6.76 14.22
N GLU A 123 8.36 -7.73 14.83
CA GLU A 123 8.50 -7.78 16.29
C GLU A 123 9.23 -6.52 16.81
N GLY A 124 8.59 -5.79 17.74
CA GLY A 124 9.04 -4.47 18.21
C GLY A 124 8.81 -3.33 17.21
N GLY A 125 8.21 -3.60 16.06
CA GLY A 125 7.97 -2.66 14.98
C GLY A 125 6.58 -2.03 14.98
N VAL A 126 6.30 -1.28 13.92
CA VAL A 126 5.04 -0.57 13.71
C VAL A 126 4.45 -0.93 12.35
N MET A 127 3.16 -1.27 12.32
CA MET A 127 2.38 -1.41 11.08
C MET A 127 1.28 -0.36 11.03
N LEU A 128 1.26 0.45 9.97
CA LEU A 128 0.22 1.47 9.76
C LEU A 128 -0.68 1.09 8.59
N ASN A 129 -1.99 1.16 8.82
CA ASN A 129 -3.02 1.05 7.81
C ASN A 129 -3.63 2.44 7.56
N VAL A 130 -3.25 3.08 6.45
CA VAL A 130 -3.68 4.44 6.10
C VAL A 130 -4.60 4.39 4.89
N GLY A 131 -5.90 4.70 5.08
CA GLY A 131 -6.85 4.91 3.99
C GLY A 131 -7.23 3.69 3.15
N THR A 132 -6.90 2.47 3.60
CA THR A 132 -7.23 1.22 2.89
C THR A 132 -8.14 0.34 3.74
N ALA A 133 -9.30 -0.03 3.18
CA ALA A 133 -10.38 -0.73 3.89
C ALA A 133 -10.48 -2.22 3.57
N VAL A 134 -9.87 -2.68 2.46
CA VAL A 134 -9.96 -4.08 2.02
C VAL A 134 -8.57 -4.63 1.72
N MET A 135 -7.89 -4.07 0.73
CA MET A 135 -6.63 -4.61 0.24
C MET A 135 -5.53 -4.62 1.31
N GLY A 136 -5.30 -3.51 2.02
CA GLY A 136 -4.26 -3.42 3.04
C GLY A 136 -4.44 -4.41 4.19
N PRO A 137 -5.60 -4.43 4.88
CA PRO A 137 -5.84 -5.39 5.96
C PRO A 137 -5.76 -6.84 5.52
N GLU A 138 -6.28 -7.17 4.33
CA GLU A 138 -6.29 -8.54 3.83
C GLU A 138 -4.88 -9.00 3.45
N VAL A 139 -4.09 -8.19 2.73
CA VAL A 139 -2.68 -8.50 2.41
C VAL A 139 -1.85 -8.65 3.68
N TYR A 140 -1.97 -7.69 4.62
CA TYR A 140 -1.27 -7.73 5.90
C TYR A 140 -1.59 -8.99 6.72
N LEU A 141 -2.86 -9.37 6.80
CA LEU A 141 -3.25 -10.56 7.56
C LEU A 141 -2.56 -11.83 7.03
N LYS A 142 -2.44 -11.97 5.70
CA LYS A 142 -1.80 -13.15 5.09
C LYS A 142 -0.28 -13.08 5.24
N ALA A 143 0.32 -11.90 5.07
CA ALA A 143 1.74 -11.67 5.32
C ALA A 143 2.12 -12.02 6.77
N LEU A 144 1.37 -11.53 7.75
CA LEU A 144 1.61 -11.83 9.16
C LEU A 144 1.43 -13.31 9.48
N ALA A 145 0.41 -13.96 8.91
CA ALA A 145 0.21 -15.40 9.09
C ALA A 145 1.39 -16.22 8.56
N MET A 146 1.89 -15.89 7.36
CA MET A 146 3.07 -16.52 6.78
C MET A 146 4.33 -16.27 7.62
N ALA A 147 4.58 -15.02 8.01
CA ALA A 147 5.72 -14.63 8.84
C ALA A 147 5.72 -15.34 10.20
N ARG A 148 4.56 -15.39 10.88
CA ARG A 148 4.41 -16.12 12.15
C ARG A 148 4.65 -17.62 12.00
N ASN A 149 4.20 -18.21 10.89
CA ASN A 149 4.41 -19.63 10.61
C ASN A 149 5.90 -19.98 10.46
N VAL A 150 6.67 -19.14 9.76
CA VAL A 150 8.13 -19.32 9.64
C VAL A 150 8.83 -19.05 10.97
N ALA A 151 8.51 -17.94 11.63
CA ALA A 151 9.09 -17.58 12.92
C ALA A 151 8.91 -18.68 13.98
N MET A 152 7.74 -19.32 14.03
CA MET A 152 7.47 -20.41 14.97
C MET A 152 8.38 -21.62 14.73
N GLN A 153 8.64 -21.98 13.47
CA GLN A 153 9.55 -23.09 13.13
C GLN A 153 10.99 -22.80 13.58
N GLU A 154 11.38 -21.52 13.57
CA GLU A 154 12.68 -21.04 14.02
C GLU A 154 12.74 -20.67 15.50
N LYS A 155 11.68 -20.96 16.28
CA LYS A 155 11.56 -20.60 17.71
C LYS A 155 11.63 -19.10 17.99
N ARG A 156 11.30 -18.26 17.00
CA ARG A 156 11.07 -16.82 17.13
C ARG A 156 9.58 -16.53 17.36
N VAL A 157 9.26 -15.30 17.77
CA VAL A 157 7.89 -14.83 17.93
C VAL A 157 7.68 -13.50 17.21
N ILE A 158 6.47 -13.27 16.73
CA ILE A 158 6.00 -11.99 16.16
C ILE A 158 4.65 -11.69 16.80
N LYS A 159 4.66 -11.06 17.97
CA LYS A 159 3.51 -10.79 18.83
C LYS A 159 3.49 -9.39 19.43
N HIS A 160 4.65 -8.82 19.75
CA HIS A 160 4.75 -7.55 20.46
C HIS A 160 5.12 -6.45 19.47
N PHE A 161 4.10 -5.85 18.87
CA PHE A 161 4.25 -4.75 17.92
C PHE A 161 3.07 -3.81 18.01
N THR A 162 3.23 -2.62 17.46
CA THR A 162 2.18 -1.61 17.43
C THR A 162 1.50 -1.57 16.07
N THR A 163 0.17 -1.56 16.05
CA THR A 163 -0.59 -1.26 14.85
C THR A 163 -1.28 0.10 14.94
N GLY A 164 -1.46 0.76 13.80
CA GLY A 164 -2.18 2.02 13.72
C GLY A 164 -3.14 2.01 12.55
N VAL A 165 -4.37 2.47 12.76
CA VAL A 165 -5.33 2.73 11.68
C VAL A 165 -5.62 4.23 11.65
N LEU A 166 -5.36 4.86 10.50
CA LEU A 166 -5.71 6.25 10.23
C LEU A 166 -6.88 6.23 9.24
N ASP A 167 -8.06 6.71 9.67
CA ASP A 167 -9.27 6.75 8.84
C ASP A 167 -10.26 7.80 9.39
N ILE A 168 -11.37 8.05 8.71
CA ILE A 168 -12.46 8.94 9.16
C ILE A 168 -13.68 8.18 9.72
N VAL A 169 -13.80 6.87 9.46
CA VAL A 169 -14.93 6.04 9.91
C VAL A 169 -15.11 6.12 11.42
N ASP A 170 -16.34 6.33 11.88
CA ASP A 170 -16.61 6.35 13.32
C ASP A 170 -16.65 4.93 13.91
N LEU A 171 -15.69 4.59 14.77
CA LEU A 171 -15.63 3.30 15.45
C LEU A 171 -16.35 3.30 16.82
N GLY A 172 -16.90 4.44 17.24
CA GLY A 172 -17.51 4.62 18.55
C GLY A 172 -16.49 4.71 19.68
N GLU A 173 -16.96 4.52 20.91
CA GLU A 173 -16.20 4.82 22.13
C GLU A 173 -15.07 3.80 22.45
N ASN A 174 -15.15 2.58 21.90
CA ASN A 174 -14.25 1.48 22.25
C ASN A 174 -13.66 0.79 20.99
N PRO A 175 -12.69 1.42 20.30
CA PRO A 175 -12.05 0.86 19.11
C PRO A 175 -11.13 -0.35 19.39
N GLY A 176 -11.03 -0.80 20.65
CA GLY A 176 -10.26 -1.99 21.05
C GLY A 176 -11.08 -3.29 21.12
N LYS A 177 -12.41 -3.25 20.92
CA LYS A 177 -13.27 -4.43 21.02
C LYS A 177 -14.06 -4.62 19.73
N GLU A 178 -14.03 -5.82 19.17
CA GLU A 178 -14.78 -6.17 17.95
C GLU A 178 -16.28 -5.81 18.10
N ALA A 179 -16.81 -5.05 17.13
CA ALA A 179 -18.23 -4.70 17.08
C ALA A 179 -19.13 -5.94 16.87
N PRO A 180 -20.41 -5.91 17.30
CA PRO A 180 -21.34 -6.99 17.01
C PRO A 180 -21.66 -7.07 15.51
N LYS A 181 -21.99 -8.27 15.01
CA LYS A 181 -22.31 -8.52 13.58
C LYS A 181 -23.52 -7.73 13.06
N THR A 182 -24.34 -7.22 13.96
CA THR A 182 -25.51 -6.39 13.66
C THR A 182 -25.15 -4.93 13.39
N ASP A 183 -23.91 -4.52 13.67
CA ASP A 183 -23.40 -3.18 13.39
C ASP A 183 -22.65 -3.17 12.05
N ALA A 184 -22.87 -2.16 11.21
CA ALA A 184 -22.19 -2.02 9.94
C ALA A 184 -20.66 -1.89 10.10
N VAL A 185 -20.19 -1.30 11.20
CA VAL A 185 -18.75 -1.11 11.46
C VAL A 185 -18.00 -2.43 11.63
N TYR A 186 -18.71 -3.53 11.96
CA TYR A 186 -18.13 -4.88 11.99
C TYR A 186 -17.49 -5.28 10.65
N TYR A 187 -18.00 -4.76 9.54
CA TYR A 187 -17.51 -5.06 8.19
C TYR A 187 -16.33 -4.19 7.76
N PHE A 188 -15.96 -3.18 8.56
CA PHE A 188 -14.75 -2.39 8.34
C PHE A 188 -13.51 -3.20 8.75
N ARG A 189 -12.83 -3.80 7.76
CA ARG A 189 -11.72 -4.72 8.00
C ARG A 189 -10.56 -4.16 8.82
N PRO A 190 -10.16 -2.87 8.71
CA PRO A 190 -9.10 -2.32 9.53
C PRO A 190 -9.39 -2.43 11.04
N PHE A 191 -10.63 -2.16 11.46
CA PHE A 191 -11.02 -2.30 12.87
C PHE A 191 -10.84 -3.74 13.34
N LYS A 192 -11.45 -4.69 12.63
CA LYS A 192 -11.40 -6.09 13.02
C LYS A 192 -10.00 -6.69 12.97
N THR A 193 -9.27 -6.44 11.89
CA THR A 193 -8.03 -7.15 11.56
C THR A 193 -6.83 -6.47 12.19
N VAL A 194 -6.69 -5.16 11.98
CA VAL A 194 -5.50 -4.40 12.35
C VAL A 194 -5.56 -3.99 13.83
N LEU A 195 -6.71 -3.51 14.31
CA LEU A 195 -6.83 -3.03 15.71
C LEU A 195 -7.08 -4.13 16.72
N VAL A 196 -7.84 -5.18 16.37
CA VAL A 196 -8.25 -6.20 17.35
C VAL A 196 -7.46 -7.50 17.20
N ARG A 197 -7.55 -8.16 16.05
CA ARG A 197 -7.13 -9.57 15.93
C ARG A 197 -5.62 -9.77 15.89
N THR A 198 -4.89 -8.93 15.18
CA THR A 198 -3.45 -9.15 14.94
C THR A 198 -2.58 -8.85 16.15
N VAL A 199 -3.07 -8.00 17.06
CA VAL A 199 -2.40 -7.58 18.30
C VAL A 199 -2.85 -8.35 19.54
N ALA A 200 -3.89 -9.19 19.45
CA ALA A 200 -4.48 -9.89 20.60
C ALA A 200 -3.50 -10.76 21.42
N ASP A 201 -2.36 -11.15 20.82
CA ASP A 201 -1.35 -12.02 21.43
C ASP A 201 -0.22 -11.27 22.15
N GLY A 202 -0.34 -9.95 22.35
CA GLY A 202 0.63 -9.13 23.12
C GLY A 202 1.04 -7.80 22.49
N GLY A 203 0.42 -7.41 21.37
CA GLY A 203 0.64 -6.12 20.72
C GLY A 203 -0.31 -5.04 21.22
N GLU A 204 -0.13 -3.83 20.71
CA GLU A 204 -0.99 -2.67 20.99
C GLU A 204 -1.50 -2.07 19.69
N SER A 205 -2.66 -1.43 19.74
CA SER A 205 -3.21 -0.76 18.56
C SER A 205 -3.77 0.62 18.86
N PHE A 206 -3.68 1.51 17.88
CA PHE A 206 -4.19 2.88 17.98
C PHE A 206 -5.07 3.22 16.78
N TYR A 207 -6.22 3.84 17.07
CA TYR A 207 -7.09 4.41 16.04
C TYR A 207 -6.97 5.93 16.05
N VAL A 208 -6.63 6.51 14.89
CA VAL A 208 -6.54 7.96 14.72
C VAL A 208 -7.64 8.39 13.73
N LYS A 209 -8.75 8.87 14.29
CA LYS A 209 -9.88 9.38 13.52
C LYS A 209 -9.57 10.77 12.95
N GLY A 210 -9.47 10.92 11.64
CA GLY A 210 -9.26 12.23 11.02
C GLY A 210 -8.86 12.19 9.55
N ASN A 211 -8.93 13.34 8.89
CA ASN A 211 -8.53 13.48 7.50
C ASN A 211 -7.01 13.30 7.34
N HIS A 212 -6.56 12.55 6.33
CA HIS A 212 -5.14 12.25 6.09
C HIS A 212 -4.26 13.50 5.93
N ARG A 213 -4.79 14.59 5.39
CA ARG A 213 -4.05 15.87 5.31
C ARG A 213 -3.60 16.33 6.69
N ALA A 214 -4.43 16.14 7.71
CA ALA A 214 -4.10 16.47 9.09
C ALA A 214 -3.30 15.34 9.76
N THR A 215 -3.74 14.08 9.64
CA THR A 215 -3.17 12.98 10.43
C THR A 215 -1.77 12.58 9.96
N VAL A 216 -1.56 12.40 8.65
CA VAL A 216 -0.25 11.99 8.10
C VAL A 216 0.79 13.09 8.27
N SER A 217 0.44 14.34 7.96
CA SER A 217 1.37 15.48 8.08
C SER A 217 1.79 15.73 9.54
N ASN A 218 0.86 15.62 10.50
CA ASN A 218 1.20 15.76 11.92
C ASN A 218 2.01 14.59 12.44
N LEU A 219 1.72 13.35 12.01
CA LEU A 219 2.53 12.19 12.37
C LEU A 219 3.97 12.38 11.91
N HIS A 220 4.18 12.78 10.64
CA HIS A 220 5.50 13.09 10.12
C HIS A 220 6.21 14.19 10.92
N ARG A 221 5.53 15.30 11.22
CA ARG A 221 6.08 16.39 12.05
C ARG A 221 6.53 15.88 13.43
N LEU A 222 5.68 15.13 14.12
CA LEU A 222 5.98 14.58 15.45
C LEU A 222 7.15 13.59 15.41
N ILE A 223 7.25 12.75 14.36
CA ILE A 223 8.40 11.86 14.18
C ILE A 223 9.69 12.67 14.05
N LEU A 224 9.71 13.70 13.20
CA LEU A 224 10.88 14.55 13.02
C LEU A 224 11.29 15.28 14.30
N GLU A 225 10.32 15.82 15.05
CA GLU A 225 10.57 16.47 16.34
C GLU A 225 11.19 15.53 17.37
N ASN A 226 10.80 14.25 17.39
CA ASN A 226 11.33 13.25 18.33
C ASN A 226 12.64 12.61 17.87
N LEU A 227 12.99 12.66 16.59
CA LEU A 227 14.29 12.19 16.07
C LEU A 227 15.41 13.22 16.22
N GLN A 228 15.08 14.49 16.46
CA GLN A 228 16.05 15.59 16.63
C GLN A 228 16.49 15.79 18.09
N VAL A 229 16.13 14.88 18.99
CA VAL A 229 16.52 14.85 20.42
C VAL A 229 17.53 13.71 20.63
#